data_AF-A0A0P8CK72-F1
#
_entry.id   AF-A0A0P8CK72-F1
#
_cell.length_a   1.000
_cell.length_b   1.000
_cell.length_c   1.000
_cell.angle_alpha   90.00
_cell.angle_beta   90.00
_cell.angle_gamma   90.00
#
_symmetry.space_group_name_H-M   'P 1'
#
loop_
_entity.id
_entity.type
_entity.pdbx_description
1 polymer ?
#
loop_
_entity_poly.entity_id
_entity_poly.type
_entity_poly.pdbx_seq_one_letter_code
_entity_poly.pdbx_strand_id
1 'polypeptide(L)'
;MSNKDSTVWILIALLVGVVLLFSGGGMMGFGMGFGMGFGVIIMVLFWGAIIWLVISLINAGTKKSEETSESALDILKKRYARGEVTKEQYLEMETELTG
;
A
#
# COMPACT_ATOMS: atom_id res chain seq x y z
N MET A 1 8.98 -1.39 16.52
CA MET A 1 8.16 -2.01 15.47
C MET A 1 7.61 -0.90 14.59
N SER A 2 8.07 -0.79 13.35
CA SER A 2 7.52 0.18 12.39
C SER A 2 6.23 -0.42 11.85
N ASN A 3 5.11 -0.02 12.45
CA ASN A 3 3.79 -0.46 12.04
C ASN A 3 3.45 0.28 10.75
N LYS A 4 3.65 -0.38 9.60
CA LYS A 4 3.33 0.17 8.27
C LYS A 4 1.92 0.79 8.23
N ASP A 5 0.98 0.21 8.97
CA ASP A 5 -0.39 0.72 9.09
C ASP A 5 -0.43 2.09 9.77
N SER A 6 0.33 2.28 10.86
CA SER A 6 0.40 3.58 11.55
C SER A 6 1.01 4.66 10.66
N THR A 7 2.02 4.33 9.85
CA THR A 7 2.59 5.28 8.89
C THR A 7 1.56 5.67 7.83
N VAL A 8 0.78 4.71 7.32
CA VAL A 8 -0.29 4.97 6.36
C VAL A 8 -1.38 5.84 6.98
N TRP A 9 -1.84 5.55 8.20
CA TRP A 9 -2.84 6.36 8.89
C TRP A 9 -2.34 7.77 9.22
N ILE A 10 -1.07 7.95 9.58
CA ILE A 10 -0.46 9.27 9.80
C ILE A 10 -0.38 10.05 8.47
N LEU A 11 0.01 9.41 7.37
CA LEU A 11 0.05 10.05 6.05
C LEU A 11 -1.34 10.44 5.57
N ILE A 12 -2.34 9.58 5.75
CA ILE A 12 -3.74 9.88 5.42
C ILE A 12 -4.25 11.04 6.26
N ALA A 13 -4.04 11.02 7.59
CA ALA A 13 -4.49 12.08 8.49
C ALA A 13 -3.81 13.42 8.19
N LEU A 14 -2.51 13.40 7.85
CA LEU A 14 -1.76 14.61 7.50
C LEU A 14 -2.25 15.18 6.16
N LEU A 15 -2.49 14.33 5.17
CA LEU A 15 -2.98 14.76 3.86
C LEU A 15 -4.42 15.27 3.93
N VAL A 16 -5.31 14.59 4.67
CA VAL A 16 -6.67 15.07 4.97
C VAL A 16 -6.63 16.38 5.75
N GLY A 17 -5.74 16.52 6.74
CA GLY A 17 -5.54 17.75 7.48
C GLY A 17 -5.09 18.90 6.58
N VAL A 18 -4.15 18.67 5.68
CA VAL A 18 -3.70 19.66 4.68
C VAL A 18 -4.86 20.03 3.74
N VAL A 19 -5.60 19.05 3.21
CA VAL A 19 -6.77 19.32 2.36
C VAL A 19 -7.84 20.12 3.12
N LEU A 20 -8.10 19.82 4.39
CA LEU A 20 -9.04 20.58 5.23
C LEU A 20 -8.55 21.98 5.57
N LEU A 21 -7.25 22.18 5.76
CA LEU A 21 -6.66 23.51 5.97
C LEU A 21 -6.76 24.39 4.72
N PHE A 22 -6.59 23.82 3.53
CA PHE A 22 -6.78 24.53 2.26
C PHE A 22 -8.27 24.67 1.88
N SER A 23 -9.13 23.74 2.30
CA SER A 23 -10.58 23.79 2.08
C SER A 23 -11.31 24.69 3.09
N GLY A 24 -10.74 24.91 4.28
CA GLY A 24 -11.32 25.71 5.36
C GLY A 24 -10.98 27.20 5.32
N GLY A 25 -10.03 27.62 4.48
CA GLY A 25 -9.64 29.03 4.31
C GLY A 25 -10.53 29.85 3.37
N GLY A 26 -11.59 29.26 2.79
CA GLY A 26 -12.45 29.90 1.79
C GLY A 26 -13.57 30.81 2.32
N MET A 27 -13.69 31.01 3.63
CA MET A 27 -14.75 31.85 4.24
C MET A 27 -14.43 33.37 4.27
N MET A 28 -13.50 33.85 3.46
CA MET A 28 -13.21 35.30 3.28
C MET A 28 -12.80 35.61 1.82
N GLY A 29 -13.66 35.25 0.86
CA GLY A 29 -13.36 35.48 -0.56
C GLY A 29 -14.56 35.33 -1.48
N PHE A 30 -15.72 35.87 -1.10
CA PHE A 30 -16.89 35.96 -1.96
C PHE A 30 -16.66 37.05 -3.03
N GLY A 31 -15.71 36.79 -3.93
CA GLY A 31 -15.26 37.68 -4.98
C GLY A 31 -15.17 36.94 -6.30
N MET A 32 -16.27 36.98 -7.06
CA MET A 32 -16.29 37.12 -8.51
C MET A 32 -15.66 35.99 -9.36
N GLY A 33 -16.52 35.26 -10.10
CA GLY A 33 -16.13 34.69 -11.39
C GLY A 33 -16.37 33.18 -11.52
N PHE A 34 -17.20 32.83 -12.50
CA PHE A 34 -17.52 31.50 -13.01
C PHE A 34 -16.32 30.57 -13.34
N GLY A 35 -15.07 31.00 -13.14
CA GLY A 35 -13.84 30.23 -13.36
C GLY A 35 -13.21 29.60 -12.10
N MET A 36 -13.58 30.03 -10.90
CA MET A 36 -13.00 29.51 -9.64
C MET A 36 -13.49 28.09 -9.29
N GLY A 37 -14.76 27.74 -9.58
CA GLY A 37 -15.31 26.42 -9.26
C GLY A 37 -14.67 25.29 -10.06
N PHE A 38 -14.37 25.53 -11.35
CA PHE A 38 -13.72 24.55 -12.20
C PHE A 38 -12.27 24.31 -11.78
N GLY A 39 -11.55 25.38 -11.38
CA GLY A 39 -10.19 25.28 -10.84
C GLY A 39 -10.12 24.48 -9.54
N VAL A 40 -11.09 24.68 -8.64
CA VAL A 40 -11.18 23.91 -7.39
C VAL A 40 -11.47 22.44 -7.65
N ILE A 41 -12.40 22.12 -8.55
CA ILE A 41 -12.73 20.72 -8.89
C ILE A 41 -11.51 20.02 -9.51
N ILE A 42 -10.83 20.65 -10.47
CA ILE A 42 -9.61 20.10 -11.09
C ILE A 42 -8.50 19.94 -10.06
N MET A 43 -8.32 20.89 -9.13
CA MET A 43 -7.33 20.76 -8.06
C MET A 43 -7.64 19.61 -7.11
N VAL A 44 -8.90 19.47 -6.67
CA VAL A 44 -9.32 18.36 -5.81
C VAL A 44 -9.15 17.02 -6.52
N LEU A 45 -9.52 16.94 -7.80
CA LEU A 45 -9.30 15.74 -8.62
C LEU A 45 -7.82 15.43 -8.80
N PHE A 46 -6.97 16.44 -9.02
CA PHE A 46 -5.52 16.28 -9.13
C PHE A 46 -4.90 15.76 -7.84
N TRP A 47 -5.25 16.35 -6.69
CA TRP A 47 -4.80 15.85 -5.38
C TRP A 47 -5.36 14.46 -5.06
N GLY A 48 -6.63 14.20 -5.38
CA GLY A 48 -7.25 12.88 -5.27
C GLY A 48 -6.54 11.82 -6.11
N ALA A 49 -6.16 12.16 -7.34
CA ALA A 49 -5.41 11.28 -8.24
C ALA A 49 -4.00 10.99 -7.70
N ILE A 50 -3.31 11.98 -7.13
CA ILE A 50 -2.01 11.77 -6.47
C ILE A 50 -2.15 10.81 -5.28
N ILE A 51 -3.15 11.02 -4.42
CA ILE A 51 -3.42 10.12 -3.28
C ILE A 51 -3.70 8.70 -3.79
N TRP A 52 -4.57 8.56 -4.79
CA TRP A 52 -4.89 7.26 -5.39
C TRP A 52 -3.66 6.59 -5.98
N LEU A 53 -2.78 7.34 -6.65
CA LEU A 53 -1.54 6.84 -7.23
C LEU A 53 -0.56 6.38 -6.14
N VAL A 54 -0.41 7.15 -5.06
CA VAL A 54 0.43 6.76 -3.91
C VAL A 54 -0.13 5.49 -3.25
N ILE A 55 -1.44 5.42 -3.01
CA ILE A 55 -2.10 4.21 -2.47
C ILE A 55 -1.91 3.04 -3.42
N SER A 56 -2.08 3.25 -4.72
CA SER A 56 -1.94 2.22 -5.76
C SER A 56 -0.51 1.72 -5.86
N LEU A 57 0.51 2.58 -5.76
CA LEU A 57 1.91 2.18 -5.73
C LEU A 57 2.28 1.46 -4.44
N ILE A 58 1.76 1.91 -3.30
CA ILE A 58 1.93 1.20 -2.03
C ILE A 58 1.28 -0.18 -2.15
N ASN A 59 0.01 -0.27 -2.57
CA ASN A 59 -0.69 -1.55 -2.77
C ASN A 59 -0.06 -2.42 -3.84
N ALA A 60 0.49 -1.86 -4.92
CA ALA A 60 1.21 -2.62 -5.94
C ALA A 60 2.55 -3.14 -5.40
N GLY A 61 3.21 -2.38 -4.51
CA GLY A 61 4.36 -2.82 -3.74
C GLY A 61 4.02 -3.87 -2.68
N THR A 62 2.82 -3.83 -2.09
CA THR A 62 2.34 -4.87 -1.14
C THR A 62 1.77 -6.10 -1.84
N LYS A 63 1.30 -5.99 -3.09
CA LYS A 63 0.87 -7.14 -3.91
C LYS A 63 2.02 -8.04 -4.36
N LYS A 64 3.28 -7.68 -4.05
CA LYS A 64 4.44 -8.57 -4.14
C LYS A 64 4.98 -9.03 -2.78
N SER A 65 4.19 -8.87 -1.71
CA SER A 65 4.41 -9.53 -0.41
C SER A 65 3.13 -10.13 0.16
N GLU A 66 2.18 -10.42 -0.73
CA GLU A 66 1.09 -11.36 -0.48
C GLU A 66 1.36 -12.71 -1.18
N GLU A 67 2.61 -12.98 -1.57
CA GLU A 67 3.11 -14.35 -1.46
C GLU A 67 3.46 -14.51 0.02
N THR A 68 2.50 -15.10 0.74
CA THR A 68 2.73 -16.09 1.79
C THR A 68 3.96 -15.82 2.67
N SER A 69 3.72 -15.59 3.96
CA SER A 69 4.65 -16.07 5.00
C SER A 69 5.38 -17.31 4.49
N GLU A 70 6.70 -17.24 4.23
CA GLU A 70 7.47 -18.21 3.43
C GLU A 70 6.76 -19.56 3.40
N SER A 71 6.13 -19.92 2.27
CA SER A 71 5.34 -21.15 2.19
C SER A 71 6.20 -22.28 2.75
N ALA A 72 5.62 -23.21 3.52
CA ALA A 72 6.39 -24.30 4.12
C ALA A 72 7.28 -25.00 3.07
N LEU A 73 6.85 -25.02 1.80
CA LEU A 73 7.61 -25.45 0.63
C LEU A 73 8.87 -24.61 0.34
N ASP A 74 8.83 -23.29 0.43
CA ASP A 74 10.00 -22.42 0.22
C ASP A 74 11.03 -22.59 1.34
N ILE A 75 10.58 -22.75 2.59
CA ILE A 75 11.45 -23.06 3.72
C ILE A 75 12.10 -24.44 3.50
N LEU A 76 11.31 -25.43 3.08
CA LEU A 76 11.76 -26.78 2.79
C LEU A 76 12.82 -26.81 1.67
N LYS A 77 12.57 -26.10 0.57
CA LYS A 77 13.48 -25.98 -0.57
C LYS A 77 14.81 -25.33 -0.19
N LYS A 78 14.78 -24.31 0.67
CA LYS A 78 15.97 -23.62 1.18
C LYS A 78 16.82 -24.54 2.05
N ARG A 79 16.20 -25.41 2.86
CA ARG A 79 16.92 -26.40 3.70
C ARG A 79 17.49 -27.55 2.86
N TYR A 80 16.77 -28.01 1.85
CA TYR A 80 17.29 -28.97 0.87
C TYR A 80 18.51 -28.41 0.13
N ALA A 81 18.47 -27.16 -0.33
CA ALA A 81 19.60 -26.50 -0.99
C ALA A 81 20.83 -26.31 -0.07
N ARG A 82 20.61 -26.22 1.25
CA ARG A 82 21.68 -26.19 2.26
C ARG A 82 22.21 -27.59 2.61
N GLY A 83 21.57 -28.65 2.12
CA GLY A 83 21.90 -30.03 2.47
C GLY A 83 21.47 -30.43 3.89
N GLU A 84 20.62 -29.64 4.54
CA GLU A 84 20.09 -29.92 5.89
C GLU A 84 19.00 -31.01 5.87
N VAL A 85 18.42 -31.29 4.70
CA VAL A 85 17.33 -32.25 4.47
C VAL A 85 17.71 -33.14 3.29
N THR A 86 17.49 -34.45 3.41
CA THR A 86 17.79 -35.38 2.31
C THR A 86 16.72 -35.32 1.21
N LYS A 87 17.03 -35.86 0.03
CA LYS A 87 16.10 -35.86 -1.10
C LYS A 87 14.81 -36.61 -0.77
N GLU A 88 14.91 -37.70 -0.03
CA GLU A 88 13.78 -38.54 0.38
C GLU A 88 12.83 -37.75 1.32
N GLN A 89 13.40 -37.08 2.31
CA GLN A 89 12.65 -36.24 3.26
C GLN A 89 11.99 -35.04 2.57
N TYR A 90 12.67 -34.43 1.60
CA TYR A 90 12.12 -33.33 0.80
C TYR A 90 10.86 -33.78 0.04
N LEU A 91 10.91 -34.93 -0.62
CA LEU A 91 9.79 -35.43 -1.43
C LEU A 91 8.55 -35.80 -0.58
N GLU A 92 8.77 -36.37 0.59
CA GLU A 92 7.70 -36.72 1.54
C GLU A 92 6.98 -35.45 2.02
N MET A 93 7.73 -34.46 2.52
CA MET A 93 7.18 -33.19 2.99
C MET A 93 6.58 -32.35 1.85
N GLU A 94 7.15 -32.37 0.65
CA GLU A 94 6.60 -31.66 -0.52
C GLU A 94 5.22 -32.22 -0.91
N THR A 95 5.06 -33.54 -0.83
CA THR A 95 3.78 -34.20 -1.13
C THR A 95 2.73 -33.87 -0.07
N GLU A 96 3.10 -33.87 1.21
CA GLU A 96 2.19 -33.51 2.31
C GLU A 96 1.78 -32.04 2.30
N LEU A 97 2.66 -31.14 1.87
CA LEU A 97 2.39 -29.71 1.82
C LEU A 97 1.62 -29.28 0.57
N THR A 98 1.57 -30.13 -0.46
CA THR A 98 0.87 -29.87 -1.73
C THR A 98 -0.48 -30.61 -1.82
N GLY A 99 -0.69 -31.65 -1.01
CA GLY A 99 -1.93 -32.44 -0.92
C GLY A 99 -2.94 -31.88 0.06
#